data_AF-A0A6P6EBT7-F1
#
_entry.id   AF-A0A6P6EBT7-F1
#
_cell.length_a   1.000
_cell.length_b   1.000
_cell.length_c   1.000
_cell.angle_alpha   90.00
_cell.angle_beta   90.00
_cell.angle_gamma   90.00
#
_symmetry.space_group_name_H-M   'P 1'
#
loop_
_entity.id
_entity.type
_entity.pdbx_description
1 polymer ?
#
loop_
_entity_poly.entity_id
_entity_poly.type
_entity_poly.pdbx_seq_one_letter_code
_entity_poly.pdbx_strand_id
1 'polypeptide(L)'
;MMGHRPVLVLSQNTKRESGRKVQSGNINAAKTIADIIRTCLGPKSMMKIQVQHPAAKSMIEISRTQDEEVGDGTTSVIILAGEMLSVAEHFLEQQMHPTVVISAYRKALDD
;
A
#
# COMPACT_ATOMS: atom_id res chain seq x y z
N MET A 1 -1.32 49.44 -5.34
CA MET A 1 -0.58 48.17 -5.29
C MET A 1 -1.39 47.17 -4.49
N MET A 2 -2.13 46.26 -5.15
CA MET A 2 -2.96 45.27 -4.45
C MET A 2 -2.08 44.17 -3.86
N GLY A 3 -2.03 44.09 -2.53
CA GLY A 3 -1.37 43.00 -1.82
C GLY A 3 -2.06 41.67 -2.13
N HIS A 4 -1.30 40.72 -2.65
CA HIS A 4 -1.78 39.35 -2.87
C HIS A 4 -2.17 38.73 -1.53
N ARG A 5 -3.48 38.46 -1.34
CA ARG A 5 -3.95 37.62 -0.24
C ARG A 5 -3.32 36.23 -0.41
N PRO A 6 -2.67 35.66 0.61
CA PRO A 6 -2.16 34.31 0.51
C PRO A 6 -3.32 33.34 0.24
N VAL A 7 -3.19 32.54 -0.83
CA VAL A 7 -4.19 31.53 -1.19
C VAL A 7 -3.96 30.31 -0.31
N LEU A 8 -4.95 30.01 0.54
CA LEU A 8 -4.96 28.78 1.33
C LEU A 8 -5.36 27.60 0.43
N VAL A 9 -4.37 26.83 -0.04
CA VAL A 9 -4.60 25.66 -0.92
C VAL A 9 -5.14 24.46 -0.13
N LEU A 10 -4.83 24.35 1.17
CA LEU A 10 -5.25 23.23 2.04
C LEU A 10 -5.69 23.73 3.41
N SER A 11 -6.70 23.08 3.99
CA SER A 11 -7.13 23.31 5.38
C SER A 11 -5.97 23.05 6.35
N GLN A 12 -5.86 23.85 7.41
CA GLN A 12 -4.74 23.83 8.36
C GLN A 12 -4.51 22.46 9.04
N ASN A 13 -5.51 21.58 9.08
CA ASN A 13 -5.41 20.25 9.67
C ASN A 13 -5.05 19.14 8.67
N THR A 14 -4.78 19.47 7.40
CA THR A 14 -4.51 18.48 6.36
C THR A 14 -3.03 18.07 6.37
N LYS A 15 -2.74 16.81 6.72
CA LYS A 15 -1.40 16.24 6.56
C LYS A 15 -1.13 15.93 5.10
N ARG A 16 -0.17 16.63 4.49
CA ARG A 16 0.31 16.34 3.13
C ARG A 16 1.68 15.68 3.22
N GLU A 17 1.74 14.45 2.75
CA GLU A 17 3.00 13.75 2.53
C GLU A 17 3.29 13.77 1.02
N SER A 18 4.56 13.93 0.64
CA SER A 18 4.95 14.00 -0.78
C SER A 18 6.28 13.29 -1.03
N GLY A 19 6.44 12.81 -2.26
CA GLY A 19 7.67 12.20 -2.76
C GLY A 19 7.95 10.82 -2.16
N ARG A 20 9.23 10.50 -2.01
CA ARG A 20 9.72 9.18 -1.61
C ARG A 20 9.30 8.76 -0.20
N LYS A 21 9.08 9.72 0.71
CA LYS A 21 8.58 9.44 2.07
C LYS A 21 7.20 8.77 2.06
N VAL A 22 6.33 9.15 1.12
CA VAL A 22 5.00 8.53 0.94
C VAL A 22 5.14 7.09 0.47
N GLN A 23 6.07 6.85 -0.46
CA GLN A 23 6.28 5.52 -1.02
C GLN A 23 6.75 4.55 0.05
N SER A 24 7.78 4.92 0.82
CA SER A 24 8.24 4.11 1.95
C SER A 24 7.18 3.97 3.03
N GLY A 25 6.41 5.02 3.35
CA GLY A 25 5.31 4.93 4.32
C GLY A 25 4.22 3.92 3.89
N ASN A 26 3.79 4.00 2.63
CA ASN A 26 2.81 3.10 2.05
C ASN A 26 3.30 1.64 2.01
N ILE A 27 4.54 1.43 1.56
CA ILE A 27 5.14 0.09 1.46
C ILE A 27 5.28 -0.54 2.85
N ASN A 28 5.84 0.19 3.81
CA ASN A 28 6.03 -0.32 5.16
C ASN A 28 4.71 -0.64 5.85
N ALA A 29 3.67 0.17 5.63
CA ALA A 29 2.33 -0.11 6.15
C ALA A 29 1.74 -1.41 5.56
N ALA A 30 1.89 -1.64 4.25
CA ALA A 30 1.42 -2.85 3.60
C ALA A 30 2.22 -4.10 4.03
N LYS A 31 3.55 -3.97 4.12
CA LYS A 31 4.45 -5.03 4.59
C LYS A 31 4.14 -5.46 6.02
N THR A 32 3.92 -4.50 6.92
CA THR A 32 3.58 -4.79 8.32
C THR A 32 2.30 -5.62 8.41
N ILE A 33 1.30 -5.33 7.56
CA ILE A 33 0.06 -6.10 7.51
C ILE A 33 0.32 -7.52 7.00
N ALA A 34 1.10 -7.67 5.93
CA ALA A 34 1.50 -8.98 5.43
C ALA A 34 2.24 -9.81 6.49
N ASP A 35 3.16 -9.20 7.24
CA ASP A 35 3.92 -9.85 8.30
C ASP A 35 3.02 -10.32 9.46
N ILE A 36 2.03 -9.51 9.86
CA ILE A 36 1.04 -9.87 10.90
C ILE A 36 0.22 -11.08 10.48
N ILE A 37 -0.18 -11.14 9.21
CA ILE A 37 -1.10 -12.18 8.72
C ILE A 37 -0.35 -13.46 8.34
N ARG A 38 0.98 -13.40 8.14
CA ARG A 38 1.82 -14.57 7.84
C ARG A 38 1.64 -15.72 8.84
N THR A 39 1.38 -15.41 10.10
CA THR A 39 1.19 -16.42 11.17
C THR A 39 -0.27 -16.76 11.44
N CYS A 40 -1.21 -16.05 10.81
CA CYS A 40 -2.64 -16.21 11.07
C CYS A 40 -3.28 -17.23 10.12
N LEU A 41 -3.92 -18.25 10.70
CA LEU A 41 -4.71 -19.24 9.95
C LEU A 41 -6.14 -18.71 9.75
N GLY A 42 -6.42 -18.16 8.56
CA GLY A 42 -7.77 -17.95 8.06
C GLY A 42 -8.20 -16.48 7.82
N PRO A 43 -9.17 -16.26 6.91
CA PRO A 43 -9.57 -14.94 6.40
C PRO A 43 -10.19 -14.02 7.46
N LYS A 44 -10.89 -14.58 8.45
CA LYS A 44 -11.61 -13.82 9.48
C LYS A 44 -10.70 -13.05 10.44
N SER A 45 -9.41 -13.40 10.51
CA SER A 45 -8.44 -12.72 11.36
C SER A 45 -8.19 -11.28 10.88
N MET A 46 -8.20 -11.05 9.56
CA MET A 46 -7.96 -9.72 8.98
C MET A 46 -9.08 -8.72 9.27
N MET A 47 -10.33 -9.17 9.33
CA MET A 47 -11.49 -8.30 9.61
C MET A 47 -11.48 -7.66 10.99
N LYS A 48 -10.68 -8.18 11.93
CA LYS A 48 -10.56 -7.67 13.29
C LYS A 48 -9.45 -6.62 13.45
N ILE A 49 -8.60 -6.46 12.44
CA ILE A 49 -7.45 -5.54 12.51
C ILE A 49 -7.94 -4.12 12.21
N GLN A 50 -7.80 -3.22 13.19
CA GLN A 50 -8.12 -1.81 13.01
C GLN A 50 -6.86 -1.03 12.61
N VAL A 51 -6.84 -0.51 11.38
CA VAL A 51 -5.73 0.27 10.85
C VAL A 51 -6.14 1.69 10.49
N GLN A 52 -5.24 2.65 10.75
CA GLN A 52 -5.42 4.05 10.39
C GLN A 52 -4.83 4.38 9.01
N HIS A 53 -3.72 3.72 8.65
CA HIS A 53 -2.95 4.03 7.44
C HIS A 53 -3.72 3.65 6.16
N PRO A 54 -3.86 4.54 5.16
CA PRO A 54 -4.62 4.26 3.95
C PRO A 54 -4.15 3.02 3.19
N ALA A 55 -2.84 2.85 2.99
CA ALA A 55 -2.29 1.68 2.31
C ALA A 55 -2.63 0.34 3.01
N ALA A 56 -2.65 0.34 4.36
CA ALA A 56 -3.03 -0.84 5.13
C ALA A 56 -4.54 -1.15 5.01
N LYS A 57 -5.39 -0.11 4.91
CA LYS A 57 -6.83 -0.30 4.64
C LYS A 57 -7.05 -0.95 3.28
N SER A 58 -6.34 -0.50 2.24
CA SER A 58 -6.42 -1.11 0.91
C SER A 58 -6.00 -2.58 0.91
N MET A 59 -4.99 -2.97 1.71
CA MET A 59 -4.63 -4.38 1.86
C MET A 59 -5.79 -5.21 2.45
N ILE A 60 -6.49 -4.70 3.47
CA ILE A 60 -7.64 -5.41 4.06
C ILE A 60 -8.80 -5.52 3.05
N GLU A 61 -9.02 -4.49 2.22
CA GLU A 61 -10.04 -4.51 1.16
C GLU A 61 -9.73 -5.54 0.05
N ILE A 62 -8.46 -5.67 -0.35
CA ILE A 62 -8.01 -6.72 -1.30
C ILE A 62 -8.34 -8.10 -0.73
N SER A 63 -8.04 -8.32 0.55
CA SER A 63 -8.39 -9.56 1.24
C SER A 63 -9.89 -9.81 1.23
N ARG A 64 -10.71 -8.81 1.54
CA ARG A 64 -12.17 -8.97 1.54
C ARG A 64 -12.67 -9.41 0.15
N THR A 65 -12.18 -8.74 -0.89
CA THR A 65 -12.56 -9.05 -2.27
C THR A 65 -12.17 -10.49 -2.63
N GLN A 66 -10.96 -10.93 -2.24
CA GLN A 66 -10.51 -12.30 -2.49
C GLN A 66 -11.34 -13.36 -1.74
N ASP A 67 -11.73 -13.06 -0.49
CA ASP A 67 -12.60 -13.93 0.33
C ASP A 67 -14.01 -14.03 -0.25
N GLU A 68 -14.53 -12.95 -0.84
CA GLU A 68 -15.86 -12.92 -1.48
C GLU A 68 -15.90 -13.69 -2.81
N GLU A 69 -14.82 -13.61 -3.61
CA GLU A 69 -14.78 -14.26 -4.93
C GLU A 69 -14.46 -15.76 -4.87
N VAL A 70 -13.49 -16.17 -4.04
CA VAL A 70 -12.98 -17.55 -4.02
C VAL A 70 -13.10 -18.20 -2.64
N GLY A 71 -13.09 -17.42 -1.56
CA GLY A 71 -13.18 -17.92 -0.18
C GLY A 71 -11.92 -18.59 0.36
N ASP A 72 -10.85 -18.66 -0.43
CA ASP A 72 -9.52 -19.12 -0.02
C ASP A 72 -8.40 -18.20 -0.54
N GLY A 73 -7.14 -18.52 -0.21
CA GLY A 73 -5.99 -17.82 -0.77
C GLY A 73 -5.80 -16.38 -0.25
N THR A 74 -6.67 -15.91 0.63
CA THR A 74 -6.69 -14.55 1.17
C THR A 74 -5.37 -14.19 1.85
N THR A 75 -4.82 -15.10 2.65
CA THR A 75 -3.51 -14.93 3.31
C THR A 75 -2.39 -14.87 2.28
N SER A 76 -2.40 -15.74 1.27
CA SER A 76 -1.38 -15.81 0.24
C SER A 76 -1.31 -14.54 -0.60
N VAL A 77 -2.46 -14.02 -1.04
CA VAL A 77 -2.56 -12.77 -1.83
C VAL A 77 -1.96 -11.60 -1.06
N ILE A 78 -2.27 -11.49 0.24
CA ILE A 78 -1.79 -10.39 1.07
C ILE A 78 -0.29 -10.49 1.35
N ILE A 79 0.21 -11.70 1.63
CA ILE A 79 1.65 -11.90 1.80
C ILE A 79 2.40 -11.56 0.51
N LEU A 80 1.90 -12.04 -0.63
CA LEU A 80 2.52 -11.79 -1.93
C LEU A 80 2.54 -10.28 -2.25
N ALA A 81 1.43 -9.58 -2.05
CA ALA A 81 1.35 -8.14 -2.27
C ALA A 81 2.32 -7.36 -1.36
N GLY A 82 2.42 -7.73 -0.08
CA GLY A 82 3.38 -7.12 0.84
C GLY A 82 4.83 -7.37 0.44
N GLU A 83 5.15 -8.58 -0.03
CA GLU A 83 6.51 -8.93 -0.47
C GLU A 83 6.88 -8.22 -1.77
N MET A 84 5.97 -8.16 -2.75
CA MET A 84 6.18 -7.42 -4.00
C MET A 84 6.48 -5.94 -3.76
N LEU A 85 5.79 -5.32 -2.79
CA LEU A 85 6.05 -3.94 -2.37
C LEU A 85 7.39 -3.80 -1.66
N SER A 86 7.77 -4.75 -0.79
CA SER A 86 9.07 -4.76 -0.12
C SER A 86 10.22 -4.87 -1.13
N VAL A 87 10.09 -5.72 -2.15
CA VAL A 87 11.09 -5.82 -3.23
C VAL A 87 11.11 -4.55 -4.09
N ALA A 88 9.96 -3.93 -4.34
CA ALA A 88 9.89 -2.67 -5.07
C ALA A 88 10.60 -1.52 -4.34
N GLU A 89 10.57 -1.48 -3.00
CA GLU A 89 11.28 -0.46 -2.22
C GLU A 89 12.77 -0.44 -2.52
N HIS A 90 13.40 -1.61 -2.70
CA HIS A 90 14.80 -1.70 -3.07
C HIS A 90 15.12 -1.01 -4.41
N PHE A 91 14.22 -1.13 -5.40
CA PHE A 91 14.39 -0.44 -6.68
C PHE A 91 14.16 1.07 -6.56
N LEU A 92 13.23 1.51 -5.70
CA LEU A 92 13.07 2.92 -5.37
C LEU A 92 14.31 3.47 -4.64
N GLU A 93 14.99 2.62 -3.86
CA GLU A 93 16.25 2.98 -3.21
C GLU A 93 17.37 3.28 -4.21
N GLN A 94 17.42 2.48 -5.27
CA GLN A 94 18.32 2.63 -6.42
C GLN A 94 17.94 3.78 -7.36
N GLN A 95 17.06 4.70 -6.93
CA GLN A 95 16.55 5.83 -7.72
C GLN A 95 15.78 5.43 -9.00
N MET A 96 15.26 4.20 -9.07
CA MET A 96 14.38 3.82 -10.16
C MET A 96 13.04 4.54 -10.04
N HIS A 97 12.57 5.15 -11.13
CA HIS A 97 11.27 5.83 -11.11
C HIS A 97 10.13 4.80 -10.95
N PRO A 98 9.12 5.05 -10.09
CA PRO A 98 8.04 4.09 -9.83
C PRO A 98 7.32 3.59 -11.10
N THR A 99 7.17 4.46 -12.11
CA THR A 99 6.57 4.09 -13.40
C THR A 99 7.28 2.92 -14.07
N VAL A 100 8.61 2.83 -13.95
CA VAL A 100 9.41 1.74 -14.51
C VAL A 100 9.13 0.43 -13.77
N VAL A 101 9.13 0.48 -12.43
CA VAL A 101 8.83 -0.69 -11.57
C VAL A 101 7.42 -1.21 -11.84
N ILE A 102 6.43 -0.30 -11.91
CA ILE A 102 5.03 -0.66 -12.20
C ILE A 102 4.89 -1.28 -13.58
N SER A 103 5.56 -0.71 -14.59
CA SER A 103 5.55 -1.25 -15.96
C SER A 103 6.15 -2.66 -16.00
N ALA A 104 7.25 -2.89 -15.30
CA ALA A 104 7.89 -4.20 -15.20
C ALA A 104 6.98 -5.22 -14.50
N TYR A 105 6.34 -4.85 -13.38
CA TYR A 105 5.41 -5.75 -12.67
C TYR A 105 4.17 -6.09 -13.50
N ARG A 106 3.62 -5.13 -14.26
CA ARG A 106 2.52 -5.40 -15.19
C ARG A 106 2.95 -6.36 -16.29
N LYS A 107 4.10 -6.13 -16.90
CA LYS A 107 4.63 -7.03 -17.93
C LYS A 107 4.86 -8.45 -17.39
N ALA A 108 5.39 -8.58 -16.18
CA ALA A 108 5.60 -9.87 -15.54
C ALA A 108 4.30 -10.59 -15.12
N LEU A 109 3.17 -9.88 -15.06
CA LEU A 109 1.86 -10.46 -14.80
C LEU A 109 1.20 -11.00 -16.08
N ASP A 110 1.51 -10.39 -17.23
CA ASP A 110 0.95 -10.74 -18.54
C ASP A 110 1.72 -11.87 -19.25
N ASP A 111 2.98 -12.13 -18.85
CA ASP A 111 3.83 -13.24 -19.31
C ASP A 111 3.46 -14.58 -18.62
#